data_AF-A0A0N0GDA2-F1
#
_entry.id   AF-A0A0N0GDA2-F1
#
_cell.length_a   1.000
_cell.length_b   1.000
_cell.length_c   1.000
_cell.angle_alpha   90.00
_cell.angle_beta   90.00
_cell.angle_gamma   90.00
#
_symmetry.space_group_name_H-M   'P 1'
#
loop_
_entity.id
_entity.type
_entity.pdbx_description
1 polymer ?
#
loop_
_entity_poly.entity_id
_entity_poly.type
_entity_poly.pdbx_seq_one_letter_code
_entity_poly.pdbx_strand_id
1 'polypeptide(L)'
;MSRKATRGGARLDLTAKAFSLLSVLARRQGDILSKTSIAEMVWDINFDSDADVVEVAIKRLRAKLDGPYEHKLLHTIRGMG
;
A
#
# COMPACT_ATOMS: atom_id res chain seq x y z
N MET A 1 10.31 -16.74 -4.19
CA MET A 1 8.87 -16.43 -4.10
C MET A 1 8.48 -15.42 -5.19
N SER A 2 7.47 -15.74 -5.98
CA SER A 2 7.00 -14.90 -7.10
C SER A 2 6.11 -13.77 -6.56
N ARG A 3 6.66 -12.55 -6.39
CA ARG A 3 5.91 -11.33 -6.02
C ARG A 3 5.04 -10.87 -7.20
N LYS A 4 3.87 -11.49 -7.36
CA LYS A 4 2.90 -11.18 -8.41
C LYS A 4 1.59 -10.75 -7.76
N ALA A 5 1.08 -9.59 -8.16
CA ALA A 5 -0.26 -9.12 -7.81
C ALA A 5 -1.07 -8.98 -9.09
N THR A 6 -2.34 -9.38 -9.05
CA THR A 6 -3.28 -9.25 -10.15
C THR A 6 -4.55 -8.58 -9.65
N ARG A 7 -5.17 -7.78 -10.51
CA ARG A 7 -6.46 -7.14 -10.25
C ARG A 7 -7.33 -7.32 -11.49
N GLY A 8 -8.53 -7.90 -11.32
CA GLY A 8 -9.44 -8.14 -12.45
C GLY A 8 -8.82 -8.94 -13.60
N GLY A 9 -7.89 -9.87 -13.30
CA GLY A 9 -7.15 -10.63 -14.33
C GLY A 9 -5.93 -9.92 -14.93
N ALA A 10 -5.75 -8.62 -14.71
CA ALA A 10 -4.58 -7.88 -15.17
C ALA A 10 -3.46 -7.91 -14.12
N ARG A 11 -2.22 -8.09 -14.58
CA ARG A 11 -1.04 -8.08 -13.69
C ARG A 11 -0.67 -6.65 -13.31
N LEU A 12 -0.49 -6.41 -12.02
CA LEU A 12 0.03 -5.17 -11.49
C LEU A 12 1.56 -5.24 -11.48
N ASP A 13 2.19 -4.34 -12.21
CA ASP A 13 3.63 -4.15 -12.15
C ASP A 13 3.97 -3.24 -10.96
N LEU A 14 4.29 -3.87 -9.83
CA LEU A 14 4.56 -3.22 -8.56
C LEU A 14 6.04 -3.35 -8.21
N THR A 15 6.62 -2.28 -7.67
CA THR A 15 7.93 -2.35 -7.04
C THR A 15 7.87 -3.25 -5.80
N ALA A 16 9.02 -3.73 -5.34
CA ALA A 16 9.10 -4.57 -4.13
C ALA A 16 8.39 -3.93 -2.92
N LYS A 17 8.56 -2.62 -2.71
CA LYS A 17 7.93 -1.89 -1.61
C LYS A 17 6.42 -1.72 -1.79
N ALA A 18 5.95 -1.40 -2.99
CA ALA A 18 4.51 -1.30 -3.26
C ALA A 18 3.80 -2.67 -3.12
N PHE A 19 4.48 -3.76 -3.50
CA PHE A 19 3.99 -5.11 -3.27
C PHE A 19 3.93 -5.48 -1.79
N SER A 20 4.97 -5.16 -1.01
CA SER A 20 4.97 -5.38 0.43
C SER A 20 3.86 -4.58 1.12
N LEU A 21 3.67 -3.31 0.75
CA LEU A 21 2.56 -2.49 1.22
C LEU A 21 1.21 -3.11 0.92
N LEU A 22 0.98 -3.52 -0.34
CA LEU A 22 -0.25 -4.20 -0.74
C LEU A 22 -0.45 -5.49 0.06
N SER A 23 0.60 -6.25 0.32
CA SER A 23 0.53 -7.49 1.09
C SER A 23 0.14 -7.25 2.55
N VAL A 24 0.65 -6.19 3.17
CA VAL A 24 0.27 -5.78 4.53
C VAL A 24 -1.19 -5.36 4.57
N LEU A 25 -1.62 -4.51 3.64
CA LEU A 25 -3.01 -4.04 3.55
C LEU A 25 -3.99 -5.17 3.25
N ALA A 26 -3.61 -6.12 2.39
CA ALA A 26 -4.43 -7.28 2.06
C ALA A 26 -4.55 -8.26 3.23
N ARG A 27 -3.49 -8.42 4.03
CA ARG A 27 -3.53 -9.27 5.25
C ARG A 27 -4.39 -8.67 6.36
N ARG A 28 -4.49 -7.34 6.42
CA ARG A 28 -5.26 -6.59 7.42
C ARG A 28 -6.43 -5.85 6.78
N GLN A 29 -7.14 -6.53 5.88
CA GLN A 29 -8.30 -5.94 5.22
C GLN A 29 -9.39 -5.65 6.26
N GLY A 30 -9.77 -4.37 6.40
CA GLY A 30 -10.78 -3.92 7.37
C GLY A 30 -10.21 -3.18 8.57
N ASP A 31 -8.90 -3.29 8.82
CA ASP A 31 -8.23 -2.51 9.86
C ASP A 31 -7.81 -1.13 9.34
N ILE A 32 -7.90 -0.13 10.20
CA ILE A 32 -7.31 1.18 9.93
C ILE A 32 -5.83 1.11 10.31
N LEU A 33 -4.96 1.23 9.31
CA LEU A 33 -3.51 1.27 9.53
C LEU A 33 -3.00 2.71 9.43
N SER A 34 -2.35 3.16 10.50
CA SER A 34 -1.67 4.45 10.51
C SER A 34 -0.42 4.41 9.60
N LYS A 35 0.04 5.60 9.17
CA LYS A 35 1.28 5.72 8.37
C LYS A 35 2.49 5.11 9.10
N THR A 36 2.57 5.31 10.41
CA THR A 36 3.65 4.80 11.27
C THR A 36 3.66 3.28 11.28
N SER A 37 2.50 2.66 11.50
CA SER A 37 2.37 1.19 11.51
C SER A 37 2.70 0.58 10.14
N ILE A 38 2.32 1.24 9.05
CA ILE A 38 2.70 0.82 7.69
C ILE A 38 4.22 0.93 7.49
N ALA A 39 4.84 2.01 7.96
CA ALA A 39 6.28 2.23 7.85
C ALA A 39 7.06 1.12 8.57
N GLU A 40 6.69 0.83 9.81
CA GLU A 40 7.29 -0.25 10.62
C GLU A 40 7.14 -1.60 9.91
N MET A 41 5.94 -1.96 9.45
CA MET A 41 5.71 -3.29 8.85
C MET A 41 6.40 -3.51 7.49
N VAL A 42 6.60 -2.45 6.70
CA VAL A 42 7.11 -2.58 5.31
C VAL A 42 8.57 -2.15 5.19
N TRP A 43 9.04 -1.28 6.07
CA TRP A 43 10.41 -0.76 6.06
C TRP A 43 11.21 -1.05 7.33
N ASP A 44 10.61 -1.58 8.41
CA ASP A 44 11.32 -1.93 9.66
C ASP A 44 12.11 -0.73 10.25
N ILE A 45 11.55 0.48 10.09
CA ILE A 45 12.16 1.73 10.54
C ILE A 45 11.39 2.25 11.74
N ASN A 46 12.09 2.57 12.83
CA ASN A 46 11.54 3.41 13.89
C ASN A 46 11.38 4.83 13.34
N PHE A 47 10.14 5.29 13.32
CA PHE A 47 9.69 6.42 12.54
C PHE A 47 10.09 7.76 13.16
N ASP A 48 11.03 8.47 12.51
CA ASP A 48 11.22 9.92 12.76
C ASP A 48 11.54 10.73 11.49
N SER A 49 11.65 10.13 10.29
CA SER A 49 12.06 10.88 9.08
C SER A 49 11.53 10.39 7.73
N ASP A 50 10.78 9.27 7.66
CA ASP A 50 10.43 8.62 6.38
C ASP A 50 8.92 8.62 6.03
N ALA A 51 8.14 9.55 6.60
CA ALA A 51 6.70 9.69 6.32
C ALA A 51 6.38 9.78 4.82
N ASP A 52 7.24 10.46 4.06
CA ASP A 52 7.09 10.68 2.62
C ASP A 52 7.19 9.38 1.81
N VAL A 53 8.00 8.42 2.28
CA VAL A 53 8.20 7.16 1.56
C VAL A 53 6.92 6.33 1.55
N VAL A 54 6.18 6.32 2.67
CA VAL A 54 4.87 5.65 2.77
C VAL A 54 3.87 6.31 1.83
N GLU A 55 3.80 7.64 1.82
CA GLU A 55 2.88 8.37 0.93
C GLU A 55 3.18 8.10 -0.55
N VAL A 56 4.45 8.15 -0.94
CA VAL A 56 4.88 7.85 -2.32
C VAL A 56 4.53 6.41 -2.70
N ALA A 57 4.71 5.46 -1.79
CA ALA A 57 4.34 4.06 -2.01
C ALA A 57 2.83 3.87 -2.15
N ILE A 58 2.02 4.49 -1.29
CA ILE A 58 0.55 4.48 -1.39
C ILE A 58 0.10 5.11 -2.70
N LYS A 59 0.68 6.25 -3.09
CA LYS A 59 0.34 6.95 -4.34
C LYS A 59 0.66 6.09 -5.56
N ARG A 60 1.84 5.46 -5.60
CA ARG A 60 2.22 4.53 -6.68
C ARG A 60 1.32 3.31 -6.73
N LEU A 61 1.00 2.74 -5.57
CA LEU A 61 0.08 1.61 -5.46
C LEU A 61 -1.31 2.01 -5.97
N ARG A 62 -1.87 3.14 -5.52
CA ARG A 62 -3.15 3.69 -6.01
C ARG A 62 -3.14 3.92 -7.51
N ALA A 63 -2.08 4.48 -8.08
CA ALA A 63 -2.00 4.75 -9.52
C ALA A 63 -2.12 3.47 -10.37
N LYS A 64 -1.61 2.34 -9.88
CA LYS A 64 -1.68 1.04 -10.57
C LYS A 64 -2.92 0.23 -10.20
N LEU A 65 -3.26 0.25 -8.91
CA LEU A 65 -4.35 -0.51 -8.34
C LEU A 65 -5.67 0.17 -8.65
N ASP A 66 -5.88 1.43 -8.28
CA ASP A 66 -7.17 2.13 -8.39
C ASP A 66 -7.29 3.03 -9.61
N GLY A 67 -6.19 3.61 -10.10
CA GLY A 67 -6.20 4.53 -11.24
C GLY A 67 -6.97 4.01 -12.47
N PRO A 68 -6.69 2.79 -12.94
CA PRO A 68 -7.34 2.25 -14.14
C PRO A 68 -8.69 1.55 -13.88
N TYR A 69 -9.25 1.62 -12.67
CA TYR A 69 -10.49 0.91 -12.32
C TYR A 69 -11.49 1.84 -11.62
N GLU A 70 -12.78 1.70 -11.92
CA GLU A 70 -13.81 2.55 -11.30
C GLU A 70 -13.98 2.31 -9.80
N HIS A 71 -13.87 1.04 -9.37
CA HIS A 71 -13.99 0.69 -7.95
C HIS A 71 -12.69 0.96 -7.21
N LYS A 72 -12.66 1.87 -6.24
CA LYS A 72 -11.46 2.09 -5.43
C LYS A 72 -11.41 1.06 -4.30
N LEU A 73 -10.28 0.38 -4.14
CA LEU A 73 -10.04 -0.59 -3.06
C LEU A 73 -9.31 0.06 -1.89
N LEU A 74 -8.49 1.08 -2.14
CA LEU A 74 -7.79 1.81 -1.09
C LEU A 74 -8.62 2.99 -0.62
N HIS A 75 -9.12 2.90 0.61
CA HIS A 75 -9.78 3.99 1.31
C HIS A 75 -8.80 4.62 2.31
N THR A 76 -8.79 5.95 2.37
CA THR A 76 -8.00 6.70 3.36
C THR A 76 -8.98 7.45 4.24
N ILE A 77 -8.84 7.29 5.56
CA ILE A 77 -9.62 7.98 6.56
C ILE A 77 -8.77 9.11 7.12
N ARG A 78 -9.15 10.34 6.76
CA ARG A 78 -8.43 11.55 7.15
C ARG A 78 -8.35 11.63 8.69
N GLY A 79 -7.13 11.73 9.22
CA GLY A 79 -6.87 11.83 10.67
C GLY A 79 -6.61 10.51 11.39
N MET A 80 -6.81 9.35 10.75
CA MET A 80 -6.59 8.03 11.37
C MET A 80 -5.66 7.11 10.55
N GLY A 81 -5.60 7.31 9.22
CA GLY A 81 -4.80 6.48 8.31
C GLY A 81 -5.30 6.53 6.87
#